data_AF-A0A496WCJ0-F1
#
_entry.id   AF-A0A496WCJ0-F1
#
_cell.length_a   1.000
_cell.length_b   1.000
_cell.length_c   1.000
_cell.angle_alpha   90.00
_cell.angle_beta   90.00
_cell.angle_gamma   90.00
#
_symmetry.space_group_name_H-M   'P 1'
#
loop_
_entity.id
_entity.type
_entity.pdbx_description
1 polymer ?
#
loop_
_entity_poly.entity_id
_entity_poly.type
_entity_poly.pdbx_seq_one_letter_code
_entity_poly.pdbx_strand_id
1 'polypeptide(L)'
;LELFQQLQQNLSTVLPHNYDLSASNAREPDLQALEQLSDIAGKTTSFLPEVVFFRLTDSKANEHFYTLIHNRGFSNVTSVFSDTKNRLPGEDNLTLVNGFLGAYPNAFWDIRSDELNDLVSRISTLASEADYKELIDLYGVRRTSAQFWPFSDRLQEEFQKTAGVEAGLFDLNRLENR
;
A
#
# COMPACT_ATOMS: atom_id res chain seq x y z
N LEU A 1 30.94 1.47 1.89
CA LEU A 1 29.60 0.88 1.71
C LEU A 1 29.02 0.68 3.09
N GLU A 2 27.88 1.31 3.35
CA GLU A 2 27.06 1.11 4.54
C GLU A 2 26.48 -0.32 4.53
N LEU A 3 26.15 -0.91 5.69
CA LEU A 3 25.89 -2.35 5.83
C LEU A 3 24.78 -2.84 4.89
N PHE A 4 23.70 -2.07 4.73
CA PHE A 4 22.58 -2.44 3.89
C PHE A 4 23.00 -2.56 2.42
N GLN A 5 23.82 -1.63 1.92
CA GLN A 5 24.38 -1.70 0.58
C GLN A 5 25.28 -2.92 0.38
N GLN A 6 26.05 -3.31 1.40
CA GLN A 6 26.87 -4.53 1.33
C GLN A 6 25.98 -5.78 1.25
N LEU A 7 24.91 -5.86 2.03
CA LEU A 7 23.98 -6.98 1.98
C LEU A 7 23.29 -7.05 0.60
N GLN A 8 22.80 -5.93 0.07
CA GLN A 8 22.18 -5.87 -1.24
C GLN A 8 23.14 -6.33 -2.35
N GLN A 9 24.39 -5.87 -2.32
CA GLN A 9 25.40 -6.27 -3.30
C GLN A 9 25.68 -7.77 -3.24
N ASN A 10 25.93 -8.32 -2.04
CA ASN A 10 26.29 -9.72 -1.86
C ASN A 10 25.13 -10.69 -2.10
N LEU A 11 23.89 -10.26 -1.84
CA LEU A 11 22.70 -11.11 -1.98
C LEU A 11 21.96 -10.87 -3.30
N SER A 12 22.39 -9.92 -4.13
CA SER A 12 21.72 -9.55 -5.39
C SER A 12 21.34 -10.72 -6.31
N THR A 13 22.10 -11.81 -6.32
CA THR A 13 21.81 -12.99 -7.16
C THR A 13 20.67 -13.87 -6.62
N VAL A 14 20.33 -13.75 -5.33
CA VAL A 14 19.34 -14.60 -4.65
C VAL A 14 18.18 -13.81 -4.06
N LEU A 15 18.22 -12.47 -4.08
CA LEU A 15 17.12 -11.65 -3.60
C LEU A 15 15.91 -11.78 -4.54
N PRO A 16 14.71 -12.03 -4.00
CA PRO A 16 13.50 -12.00 -4.80
C PRO A 16 13.17 -10.56 -5.20
N HIS A 17 12.93 -10.34 -6.50
CA HIS A 17 12.63 -9.03 -7.09
C HIS A 17 11.15 -8.89 -7.53
N ASN A 18 10.31 -9.87 -7.20
CA ASN A 18 8.90 -9.89 -7.59
C ASN A 18 8.08 -8.76 -6.94
N TYR A 19 8.53 -8.25 -5.79
CA TYR A 19 7.90 -7.13 -5.07
C TYR A 19 8.39 -5.75 -5.54
N ASP A 20 9.43 -5.70 -6.38
CA ASP A 20 9.93 -4.42 -6.92
C ASP A 20 8.86 -3.79 -7.83
N LEU A 21 8.69 -2.47 -7.76
CA LEU A 21 7.70 -1.78 -8.59
C LEU A 21 7.97 -1.95 -10.08
N SER A 22 9.23 -2.05 -10.48
CA SER A 22 9.64 -2.33 -11.86
C SER A 22 9.16 -3.69 -12.38
N ALA A 23 8.85 -4.65 -11.50
CA ALA A 23 8.31 -5.96 -11.86
C ALA A 23 6.79 -5.94 -12.13
N SER A 24 6.10 -4.83 -11.89
CA SER A 24 4.64 -4.69 -12.06
C SER A 24 4.17 -4.65 -13.52
N ASN A 25 5.08 -4.45 -14.47
CA ASN A 25 4.79 -4.16 -15.89
C ASN A 25 3.85 -2.96 -16.10
N ALA A 26 3.74 -2.06 -15.12
CA ALA A 26 3.00 -0.83 -15.28
C ALA A 26 3.68 0.10 -16.30
N ARG A 27 2.92 1.06 -16.82
CA ARG A 27 3.45 2.03 -17.78
C ARG A 27 4.36 3.02 -17.06
N GLU A 28 5.38 3.54 -17.74
CA GLU A 28 6.34 4.50 -17.16
C GLU A 28 5.68 5.68 -16.40
N PRO A 29 4.61 6.34 -16.91
CA PRO A 29 3.97 7.42 -16.15
C PRO A 29 3.31 6.94 -14.85
N ASP A 30 2.78 5.72 -14.84
CA ASP A 30 2.18 5.12 -13.65
C ASP A 30 3.28 4.74 -12.65
N LEU A 31 4.37 4.13 -13.11
CA LEU A 31 5.54 3.82 -12.28
C LEU A 31 6.09 5.07 -11.59
N GLN A 32 6.26 6.17 -12.33
CA GLN A 32 6.73 7.42 -11.75
C GLN A 32 5.80 7.97 -10.66
N ALA A 33 4.48 7.88 -10.86
CA ALA A 33 3.51 8.31 -9.86
C ALA A 33 3.48 7.37 -8.63
N LEU A 34 3.67 6.06 -8.83
CA LEU A 34 3.80 5.08 -7.75
C LEU A 34 5.09 5.30 -6.94
N GLU A 35 6.20 5.65 -7.58
CA GLU A 35 7.44 6.05 -6.90
C GLU A 35 7.21 7.31 -6.06
N GLN A 36 6.55 8.33 -6.63
CA GLN A 36 6.18 9.54 -5.88
C GLN A 36 5.28 9.22 -4.67
N LEU A 37 4.36 8.27 -4.80
CA LEU A 37 3.55 7.80 -3.67
C LEU A 37 4.44 7.17 -2.58
N SER A 38 5.41 6.34 -2.95
CA SER A 38 6.32 5.69 -2.00
C SER A 38 7.26 6.67 -1.29
N ASP A 39 7.56 7.82 -1.91
CA ASP A 39 8.42 8.86 -1.35
C ASP A 39 7.70 9.76 -0.31
N ILE A 40 6.38 9.65 -0.17
CA ILE A 40 5.63 10.44 0.81
C ILE A 40 5.99 9.97 2.23
N ALA A 41 6.36 10.93 3.07
CA ALA A 41 6.79 10.70 4.44
C ALA A 41 6.28 11.79 5.40
N GLY A 42 6.46 11.52 6.70
CA GLY A 42 6.09 12.38 7.80
C GLY A 42 4.60 12.35 8.13
N LYS A 43 4.17 13.36 8.89
CA LYS A 43 2.88 13.39 9.59
C LYS A 43 1.65 13.22 8.69
N THR A 44 1.75 13.58 7.40
CA THR A 44 0.65 13.39 6.42
C THR A 44 0.25 11.92 6.28
N THR A 45 1.23 11.02 6.37
CA THR A 45 0.99 9.57 6.25
C THR A 45 0.29 8.98 7.47
N SER A 46 0.29 9.67 8.62
CA SER A 46 -0.30 9.16 9.86
C SER A 46 -1.82 9.00 9.81
N PHE A 47 -2.49 9.57 8.81
CA PHE A 47 -3.92 9.38 8.56
C PHE A 47 -4.20 8.11 7.75
N LEU A 48 -3.20 7.55 7.06
CA LEU A 48 -3.38 6.35 6.25
C LEU A 48 -3.51 5.08 7.12
N PRO A 49 -4.15 4.02 6.61
CA PRO A 49 -4.14 2.70 7.24
C PRO A 49 -2.74 2.07 7.20
N GLU A 50 -2.50 1.10 8.07
CA GLU A 50 -1.19 0.40 8.13
C GLU A 50 -0.90 -0.39 6.86
N VAL A 51 -1.90 -1.09 6.32
CA VAL A 51 -1.78 -1.87 5.08
C VAL A 51 -2.97 -1.59 4.16
N VAL A 52 -2.68 -1.20 2.93
CA VAL A 52 -3.68 -1.02 1.87
C VAL A 52 -3.35 -1.92 0.71
N PHE A 53 -4.32 -2.71 0.27
CA PHE A 53 -4.25 -3.38 -1.03
C PHE A 53 -5.00 -2.54 -2.05
N PHE A 54 -4.42 -2.34 -3.22
CA PHE A 54 -5.12 -1.61 -4.26
C PHE A 54 -4.92 -2.17 -5.65
N ARG A 55 -5.94 -1.94 -6.47
CA ARG A 55 -5.93 -2.21 -7.91
C ARG A 55 -5.74 -0.89 -8.64
N LEU A 56 -4.82 -0.89 -9.61
CA LEU A 56 -4.65 0.16 -10.60
C LEU A 56 -5.07 -0.39 -11.96
N THR A 57 -6.06 0.24 -12.59
CA THR A 57 -6.51 -0.14 -13.94
C THR A 57 -5.96 0.83 -14.97
N ASP A 58 -5.19 0.32 -15.93
CA ASP A 58 -4.59 1.13 -17.00
C ASP A 58 -5.61 1.50 -18.11
N SER A 59 -5.21 2.33 -19.07
CA SER A 59 -6.06 2.76 -20.18
C SER A 59 -6.45 1.64 -21.16
N LYS A 60 -5.81 0.47 -21.07
CA LYS A 60 -6.10 -0.74 -21.85
C LYS A 60 -6.91 -1.76 -21.03
N ALA A 61 -7.40 -1.39 -19.86
CA ALA A 61 -8.10 -2.24 -18.90
C ALA A 61 -7.25 -3.40 -18.34
N ASN A 62 -5.91 -3.27 -18.35
CA ASN A 62 -5.04 -4.15 -17.57
C ASN A 62 -5.10 -3.76 -16.10
N GLU A 63 -5.14 -4.76 -15.23
CA GLU A 63 -5.15 -4.58 -13.78
C GLU A 63 -3.77 -4.86 -13.21
N HIS A 64 -3.30 -3.95 -12.37
CA HIS A 64 -2.07 -4.10 -11.60
C HIS A 64 -2.41 -3.99 -10.12
N PHE A 65 -1.79 -4.81 -9.28
CA PHE A 65 -2.12 -4.89 -7.87
C PHE A 65 -0.89 -4.55 -7.04
N TYR A 66 -1.11 -3.82 -5.95
CA TYR A 66 -0.04 -3.31 -5.11
C TYR A 66 -0.43 -3.37 -3.64
N THR A 67 0.59 -3.35 -2.79
CA THR A 67 0.46 -3.17 -1.35
C THR A 67 1.17 -1.89 -0.94
N LEU A 68 0.44 -0.99 -0.31
CA LEU A 68 1.00 0.17 0.38
C LEU A 68 1.07 -0.13 1.88
N ILE A 69 2.26 0.03 2.46
CA ILE A 69 2.52 -0.14 3.88
C ILE A 69 2.87 1.21 4.47
N HIS A 70 2.17 1.59 5.53
CA HIS A 70 2.52 2.74 6.36
C HIS A 70 3.44 2.30 7.49
N ASN A 71 4.72 2.67 7.38
CA ASN A 71 5.69 2.42 8.42
C ASN A 71 5.60 3.50 9.48
N ARG A 72 5.25 3.08 10.70
CA ARG A 72 5.06 3.97 11.84
C ARG A 72 6.38 4.18 12.58
N GLY A 73 6.84 5.43 12.70
CA GLY A 73 8.01 5.80 13.49
C GLY A 73 7.79 5.74 15.01
N PHE A 74 8.70 5.10 15.74
CA PHE A 74 8.70 5.09 17.20
C PHE A 74 10.11 5.30 17.74
N SER A 75 10.25 6.07 18.81
CA SER A 75 11.55 6.22 19.51
C SER A 75 12.01 4.91 20.15
N ASN A 76 11.06 4.07 20.57
CA ASN A 76 11.24 2.68 21.01
C ASN A 76 9.88 1.97 21.10
N VAL A 77 9.90 0.64 21.03
CA VAL A 77 8.72 -0.23 21.23
C VAL A 77 9.00 -1.13 22.43
N THR A 78 8.81 -0.58 23.64
CA THR A 78 9.09 -1.28 24.90
C THR A 78 7.84 -1.71 25.66
N SER A 79 6.64 -1.37 25.15
CA SER A 79 5.37 -1.69 25.81
C SER A 79 4.26 -2.00 24.80
N VAL A 80 3.85 -3.26 24.74
CA VAL A 80 2.79 -3.77 23.82
C VAL A 80 1.43 -3.06 23.96
N PHE A 81 1.19 -2.34 25.08
CA PHE A 81 -0.13 -1.80 25.41
C PHE A 81 -0.19 -0.27 25.58
N SER A 82 0.91 0.48 25.39
CA SER A 82 0.87 1.94 25.53
C SER A 82 1.90 2.72 24.68
N ASP A 83 2.00 2.40 23.40
CA ASP A 83 3.02 2.98 22.51
C ASP A 83 2.73 4.42 22.02
N THR A 84 1.65 5.07 22.46
CA THR A 84 1.32 6.44 21.99
C THR A 84 2.35 7.49 22.43
N LYS A 85 3.02 7.32 23.58
CA LYS A 85 4.02 8.27 24.07
C LYS A 85 5.33 8.23 23.29
N ASN A 86 5.65 7.09 22.67
CA ASN A 86 6.88 6.90 21.91
C ASN A 86 6.69 7.15 20.41
N ARG A 87 5.46 7.48 19.99
CA ARG A 87 5.13 7.69 18.59
C ARG A 87 5.83 8.93 18.05
N LEU A 88 6.47 8.79 16.90
CA LEU A 88 7.12 9.87 16.16
C LEU A 88 6.46 10.00 14.77
N PRO A 89 5.29 10.66 14.64
CA PRO A 89 4.59 10.80 13.36
C PRO A 89 5.43 11.48 12.26
N GLY A 90 6.38 12.33 12.65
CA GLY A 90 7.30 12.98 11.71
C GLY A 90 8.29 12.02 11.05
N GLU A 91 8.46 10.81 11.58
CA GLU A 91 9.36 9.76 11.05
C GLU A 91 8.60 8.67 10.28
N ASP A 92 7.30 8.85 10.07
CA ASP A 92 6.54 7.92 9.24
C ASP A 92 7.00 7.96 7.80
N ASN A 93 6.90 6.84 7.11
CA ASN A 93 7.09 6.78 5.68
C ASN A 93 6.21 5.68 5.07
N LEU A 94 6.20 5.63 3.75
CA LEU A 94 5.47 4.63 3.00
C LEU A 94 6.44 3.64 2.35
N THR A 95 5.98 2.41 2.20
CA THR A 95 6.60 1.41 1.35
C THR A 95 5.55 0.89 0.40
N LEU A 96 5.82 1.04 -0.89
CA LEU A 96 4.95 0.54 -1.93
C LEU A 96 5.61 -0.64 -2.64
N VAL A 97 4.89 -1.75 -2.78
CA VAL A 97 5.39 -2.96 -3.44
C VAL A 97 4.41 -3.47 -4.50
N ASN A 98 4.96 -4.13 -5.52
CA ASN A 98 4.19 -4.87 -6.51
C ASN A 98 3.57 -6.13 -5.89
N GLY A 99 2.28 -6.35 -6.12
CA GLY A 99 1.54 -7.51 -5.62
C GLY A 99 1.08 -7.38 -4.15
N PHE A 100 0.82 -8.55 -3.55
CA PHE A 100 0.27 -8.66 -2.19
C PHE A 100 1.36 -9.01 -1.18
N LEU A 101 1.58 -8.12 -0.20
CA LEU A 101 2.49 -8.35 0.91
C LEU A 101 1.70 -8.41 2.22
N GLY A 102 1.66 -9.62 2.82
CA GLY A 102 0.86 -9.91 4.00
C GLY A 102 -0.54 -10.41 3.68
N ALA A 103 -1.34 -10.65 4.72
CA ALA A 103 -2.68 -11.23 4.61
C ALA A 103 -3.78 -10.43 5.33
N TYR A 104 -3.45 -9.26 5.91
CA TYR A 104 -4.33 -8.52 6.82
C TYR A 104 -4.53 -7.07 6.34
N PRO A 105 -5.20 -6.82 5.20
CA PRO A 105 -5.42 -5.48 4.72
C PRO A 105 -6.33 -4.68 5.67
N ASN A 106 -5.99 -3.41 5.86
CA ASN A 106 -6.83 -2.46 6.58
C ASN A 106 -7.78 -1.70 5.65
N ALA A 107 -7.39 -1.47 4.39
CA ALA A 107 -8.25 -0.83 3.41
C ALA A 107 -8.01 -1.36 1.99
N PHE A 108 -8.99 -1.10 1.14
CA PHE A 108 -8.95 -1.41 -0.29
C PHE A 108 -9.11 -0.13 -1.09
N TRP A 109 -8.25 0.08 -2.10
CA TRP A 109 -8.46 1.13 -3.10
C TRP A 109 -8.60 0.55 -4.50
N ASP A 110 -9.44 1.18 -5.30
CA ASP A 110 -9.65 0.85 -6.71
C ASP A 110 -9.49 2.13 -7.52
N ILE A 111 -8.41 2.20 -8.30
CA ILE A 111 -7.90 3.43 -8.89
C ILE A 111 -7.77 3.25 -10.39
N ARG A 112 -8.21 4.25 -11.16
CA ARG A 112 -7.89 4.31 -12.59
C ARG A 112 -6.58 5.06 -12.78
N SER A 113 -5.83 4.68 -13.81
CA SER A 113 -4.52 5.29 -14.08
C SER A 113 -4.58 6.81 -14.30
N ASP A 114 -5.68 7.35 -14.83
CA ASP A 114 -5.91 8.79 -14.97
C ASP A 114 -6.18 9.52 -13.64
N GLU A 115 -6.44 8.78 -12.56
CA GLU A 115 -6.69 9.29 -11.20
C GLU A 115 -5.46 9.19 -10.29
N LEU A 116 -4.44 8.41 -10.67
CA LEU A 116 -3.30 8.10 -9.81
C LEU A 116 -2.54 9.36 -9.34
N ASN A 117 -2.34 10.33 -10.23
CA ASN A 117 -1.69 11.59 -9.86
C ASN A 117 -2.53 12.44 -8.88
N ASP A 118 -3.86 12.39 -8.99
CA ASP A 118 -4.77 13.07 -8.05
C ASP A 118 -4.70 12.41 -6.67
N LEU A 119 -4.70 11.07 -6.62
CA LEU A 119 -4.49 10.30 -5.38
C LEU A 119 -3.17 10.71 -4.70
N VAL A 120 -2.05 10.68 -5.43
CA VAL A 120 -0.71 11.06 -4.90
C VAL A 120 -0.75 12.47 -4.32
N SER A 121 -1.34 13.43 -5.04
CA SER A 121 -1.46 14.81 -4.58
C SER A 121 -2.29 14.94 -3.31
N ARG A 122 -3.44 14.25 -3.23
CA ARG A 122 -4.28 14.24 -2.03
C ARG A 122 -3.55 13.63 -0.83
N ILE A 123 -2.87 12.49 -1.01
CA ILE A 123 -2.09 11.86 0.07
C ILE A 123 -0.98 12.78 0.57
N SER A 124 -0.30 13.50 -0.33
CA SER A 124 0.79 14.42 0.03
C SER A 124 0.34 15.63 0.86
N THR A 125 -0.97 15.90 0.88
CA THR A 125 -1.57 17.08 1.51
C THR A 125 -2.57 16.73 2.63
N LEU A 126 -2.68 15.46 3.03
CA LEU A 126 -3.56 15.05 4.13
C LEU A 126 -3.18 15.77 5.43
N ALA A 127 -4.16 16.47 6.01
CA ALA A 127 -3.99 17.20 7.26
C ALA A 127 -4.99 16.79 8.34
N SER A 128 -5.99 15.98 8.01
CA SER A 128 -7.07 15.57 8.89
C SER A 128 -7.74 14.25 8.50
N GLU A 129 -8.52 13.67 9.43
CA GLU A 129 -9.41 12.54 9.13
C GLU A 129 -10.51 12.89 8.12
N ALA A 130 -10.88 14.17 8.00
CA ALA A 130 -11.85 14.60 6.99
C ALA A 130 -11.26 14.50 5.58
N ASP A 131 -10.01 14.96 5.39
CA ASP A 131 -9.31 14.82 4.11
C ASP A 131 -9.14 13.34 3.73
N TYR A 132 -8.82 12.50 4.72
CA TYR A 132 -8.72 11.06 4.51
C TYR A 132 -10.06 10.44 4.13
N LYS A 133 -11.16 10.86 4.78
CA LYS A 133 -12.50 10.40 4.44
C LYS A 133 -12.85 10.74 2.99
N GLU A 134 -12.57 11.96 2.55
CA GLU A 134 -12.79 12.39 1.16
C GLU A 134 -11.98 11.53 0.17
N LEU A 135 -10.73 11.20 0.51
CA LEU A 135 -9.89 10.30 -0.28
C LEU A 135 -10.52 8.91 -0.42
N ILE A 136 -11.03 8.33 0.67
CA ILE A 136 -11.68 7.01 0.66
C ILE A 136 -13.04 7.04 -0.03
N ASP A 137 -13.75 8.17 -0.02
CA ASP A 137 -15.00 8.31 -0.77
C ASP A 137 -14.75 8.33 -2.30
N LEU A 138 -13.56 8.73 -2.74
CA LEU A 138 -13.16 8.72 -4.15
C LEU A 138 -12.60 7.38 -4.61
N TYR A 139 -11.66 6.81 -3.84
CA TYR A 139 -10.89 5.63 -4.30
C TYR A 139 -11.12 4.38 -3.49
N GLY A 140 -11.75 4.48 -2.32
CA GLY A 140 -11.87 3.39 -1.37
C GLY A 140 -13.01 2.43 -1.70
N VAL A 141 -12.75 1.13 -1.56
CA VAL A 141 -13.78 0.08 -1.60
C VAL A 141 -14.18 -0.27 -0.17
N ARG A 142 -15.13 0.49 0.38
CA ARG A 142 -15.67 0.29 1.73
C ARG A 142 -16.42 -1.04 1.84
N ARG A 143 -16.45 -1.63 3.04
CA ARG A 143 -17.23 -2.85 3.35
C ARG A 143 -18.73 -2.71 3.05
N THR A 144 -19.26 -1.48 3.13
CA THR A 144 -20.65 -1.16 2.81
C THR A 144 -20.92 -0.99 1.31
N SER A 145 -19.88 -0.98 0.46
CA SER A 145 -20.01 -0.89 -0.98
C SER A 145 -20.61 -2.17 -1.56
N ALA A 146 -21.50 -2.04 -2.55
CA ALA A 146 -21.98 -3.19 -3.32
C ALA A 146 -20.85 -3.91 -4.09
N GLN A 147 -19.72 -3.21 -4.35
CA GLN A 147 -18.55 -3.78 -5.03
C GLN A 147 -17.57 -4.46 -4.07
N PHE A 148 -17.82 -4.44 -2.76
CA PHE A 148 -16.87 -4.96 -1.78
C PHE A 148 -16.49 -6.44 -2.01
N TRP A 149 -17.48 -7.32 -2.12
CA TRP A 149 -17.22 -8.75 -2.34
C TRP A 149 -16.61 -9.04 -3.70
N PRO A 150 -17.14 -8.52 -4.84
CA PRO A 150 -16.49 -8.69 -6.14
C PRO A 150 -15.03 -8.22 -6.17
N PHE A 151 -14.73 -7.10 -5.52
CA PHE A 151 -13.37 -6.58 -5.45
C PHE A 151 -12.46 -7.48 -4.60
N SER A 152 -12.91 -7.89 -3.40
CA SER A 152 -12.17 -8.80 -2.54
C SER A 152 -11.89 -10.15 -3.22
N ASP A 153 -12.89 -10.70 -3.92
CA ASP A 153 -12.74 -11.94 -4.66
C ASP A 153 -11.72 -11.77 -5.79
N ARG A 154 -11.74 -10.64 -6.50
CA ARG A 154 -10.76 -10.33 -7.56
C ARG A 154 -9.33 -10.24 -7.01
N LEU A 155 -9.12 -9.61 -5.85
CA LEU A 155 -7.81 -9.61 -5.19
C LEU A 155 -7.36 -11.03 -4.83
N GLN A 156 -8.26 -11.84 -4.27
CA GLN A 156 -7.97 -13.20 -3.85
C GLN A 156 -7.62 -14.11 -5.05
N GLU A 157 -8.33 -13.96 -6.17
CA GLU A 157 -8.04 -14.64 -7.44
C GLU A 157 -6.64 -14.28 -7.95
N GLU A 158 -6.29 -13.00 -7.99
CA GLU A 158 -4.97 -12.60 -8.47
C GLU A 158 -3.86 -13.07 -7.51
N PHE A 159 -4.12 -13.07 -6.19
CA PHE A 159 -3.17 -13.61 -5.23
C PHE A 159 -2.92 -15.11 -5.42
N GLN A 160 -3.97 -15.90 -5.64
CA GLN A 160 -3.85 -17.33 -5.96
C GLN A 160 -3.06 -17.55 -7.24
N LYS A 161 -3.31 -16.73 -8.26
CA LYS A 161 -2.62 -16.81 -9.56
C LYS A 161 -1.13 -16.46 -9.46
N THR A 162 -0.78 -15.46 -8.66
CA THR A 162 0.59 -14.92 -8.60
C THR A 162 1.48 -15.58 -7.55
N ALA A 163 0.93 -15.93 -6.38
CA ALA A 163 1.66 -16.57 -5.28
C ALA A 163 1.60 -18.11 -5.31
N GLY A 164 0.72 -18.71 -6.13
CA GLY A 164 0.64 -20.15 -6.30
C GLY A 164 0.39 -20.88 -4.97
N VAL A 165 1.30 -21.79 -4.60
CA VAL A 165 1.18 -22.57 -3.35
C VAL A 165 1.36 -21.73 -2.08
N GLU A 166 1.95 -20.55 -2.19
CA GLU A 166 2.12 -19.61 -1.07
C GLU A 166 0.86 -18.75 -0.84
N ALA A 167 -0.12 -18.84 -1.75
CA ALA A 167 -1.36 -18.09 -1.62
C ALA A 167 -2.18 -18.56 -0.41
N GLY A 168 -2.31 -17.67 0.58
CA GLY A 168 -3.25 -17.80 1.69
C GLY A 168 -4.60 -17.14 1.40
N LEU A 169 -5.41 -17.01 2.45
CA LEU A 169 -6.63 -16.20 2.44
C LEU A 169 -6.37 -14.84 3.07
N PHE A 170 -7.00 -13.79 2.53
CA PHE A 170 -6.99 -12.49 3.17
C PHE A 170 -7.94 -12.47 4.38
N ASP A 171 -7.41 -12.09 5.54
CA ASP A 171 -8.18 -11.83 6.75
C ASP A 171 -8.70 -10.40 6.72
N LEU A 172 -9.99 -10.27 6.46
CA LEU A 172 -10.68 -9.00 6.32
C LEU A 172 -11.14 -8.42 7.66
N ASN A 173 -10.86 -9.04 8.82
CA ASN A 173 -11.35 -8.60 10.12
C ASN A 173 -10.85 -7.21 10.54
N ARG A 174 -9.73 -6.76 9.97
CA ARG A 174 -9.14 -5.44 10.25
C ARG A 174 -9.49 -4.37 9.22
N LEU A 175 -10.38 -4.70 8.28
CA LEU A 175 -10.79 -3.78 7.24
C LEU A 175 -11.66 -2.66 7.82
N GLU A 176 -11.21 -1.43 7.70
CA GLU A 176 -11.84 -0.27 8.29
C GLU A 176 -13.07 0.20 7.49
N ASN A 177 -13.87 1.06 8.12
CA ASN A 177 -15.04 1.68 7.48
C ASN A 177 -15.19 3.16 7.85
N ARG A 178 -14.07 3.85 8.11
CA ARG A 178 -14.04 5.28 8.46
C ARG A 178 -14.28 6.18 7.25
#